data_AF-A0A3S1JI13-F1
#
_entry.id   AF-A0A3S1JI13-F1
#
_cell.length_a   1.000
_cell.length_b   1.000
_cell.length_c   1.000
_cell.angle_alpha   90.00
_cell.angle_beta   90.00
_cell.angle_gamma   90.00
#
_symmetry.space_group_name_H-M   'P 1'
#
loop_
_entity.id
_entity.type
_entity.pdbx_description
1 polymer ?
#
loop_
_entity_poly.entity_id
_entity_poly.type
_entity_poly.pdbx_seq_one_letter_code
_entity_poly.pdbx_strand_id
1 'polypeptide(L)' 'VMHRGVVVEEGRSEEVFSRPKHAYTAALIAAVPHIDPDKPLLAPSKMATPQADGVAN' A
#
# COMPACT_ATOMS: atom_id res chain seq x y z
N VAL A 1 14.64 7.50 5.00
CA VAL A 1 13.19 7.68 5.29
C VAL A 1 12.94 9.14 5.61
N MET A 2 11.92 9.73 5.00
CA MET A 2 11.58 11.15 5.17
C MET A 2 10.21 11.30 5.85
N HIS A 3 10.11 12.25 6.78
CA HIS A 3 8.84 12.64 7.39
C HIS A 3 8.77 14.16 7.48
N ARG A 4 7.67 14.76 6.99
CA ARG A 4 7.46 16.22 7.01
C ARG A 4 8.64 17.04 6.45
N GLY A 5 9.22 16.56 5.35
CA GLY A 5 10.34 17.23 4.69
C GLY A 5 11.70 17.08 5.37
N VAL A 6 11.82 16.24 6.40
CA VAL A 6 13.07 15.98 7.13
C VAL A 6 13.47 14.52 6.99
N VAL A 7 14.76 14.27 6.77
CA VAL A 7 15.32 12.90 6.84
C VAL A 7 15.33 12.48 8.30
N VAL A 8 14.52 11.49 8.65
CA VAL A 8 14.39 10.98 10.03
C VAL A 8 15.15 9.68 10.27
N GLU A 9 15.52 8.98 9.19
CA GLU A 9 16.30 7.76 9.28
C GLU A 9 17.07 7.50 7.97
N GLU A 10 18.33 7.13 8.08
CA GLU A 10 19.21 6.80 6.96
C GLU A 10 20.09 5.61 7.34
N GLY A 11 20.35 4.73 6.39
CA GLY A 11 21.15 3.52 6.58
C GLY A 11 20.94 2.52 5.46
N ARG A 12 21.61 1.38 5.57
CA ARG A 12 21.37 0.23 4.69
C ARG A 12 19.91 -0.18 4.76
N SER A 13 19.32 -0.53 3.62
CA SER A 13 17.93 -0.98 3.55
C SER A 13 17.68 -2.12 4.53
N GLU A 14 18.56 -3.12 4.61
CA GLU A 14 18.36 -4.27 5.49
C GLU A 14 18.29 -3.86 6.97
N GLU A 15 19.08 -2.88 7.40
CA GLU A 15 19.05 -2.36 8.77
C GLU A 15 17.78 -1.56 9.05
N VAL A 16 17.38 -0.69 8.11
CA VAL A 16 16.16 0.12 8.24
C VAL A 16 14.92 -0.77 8.34
N PHE A 17 14.86 -1.84 7.54
CA PHE A 17 13.74 -2.78 7.56
C PHE A 17 13.73 -3.71 8.78
N SER A 18 14.90 -4.20 9.22
CA SER A 18 14.99 -5.17 10.33
C SER A 18 15.02 -4.54 11.71
N ARG A 19 15.56 -3.32 11.82
CA ARG A 19 15.76 -2.63 13.10
C ARG A 19 15.57 -1.12 12.95
N PRO A 20 14.35 -0.68 12.59
CA PRO A 20 14.06 0.74 12.45
C PRO A 20 14.32 1.47 13.76
N LYS A 21 15.07 2.58 13.69
CA LYS A 21 15.47 3.38 14.86
C LYS A 21 14.46 4.46 15.20
N HIS A 22 13.71 4.95 14.20
CA HIS A 22 12.72 6.01 14.40
C HIS A 22 11.31 5.44 14.46
N ALA A 23 10.49 5.89 15.42
CA ALA A 23 9.13 5.37 15.65
C ALA A 23 8.22 5.47 14.41
N TYR A 24 8.34 6.56 13.65
CA TYR A 24 7.64 6.72 12.37
C TYR A 24 8.03 5.64 11.34
N THR A 25 9.33 5.36 11.20
CA THR A 25 9.82 4.30 10.30
C THR A 25 9.28 2.94 10.74
N ALA A 26 9.30 2.65 12.04
CA ALA A 26 8.76 1.42 12.60
C ALA A 26 7.26 1.28 12.30
N ALA A 27 6.48 2.36 12.42
CA ALA A 27 5.06 2.35 12.09
C ALA A 27 4.81 2.09 10.60
N LEU A 28 5.62 2.67 9.69
CA LEU A 28 5.52 2.39 8.25
C LEU A 28 5.80 0.91 7.94
N ILE A 29 6.83 0.33 8.55
CA ILE A 29 7.16 -1.09 8.35
C ILE A 29 6.07 -1.99 8.91
N ALA A 30 5.52 -1.67 10.08
CA ALA A 30 4.41 -2.42 10.68
C ALA A 30 3.11 -2.35 9.85
N ALA A 31 2.96 -1.33 9.01
CA ALA A 31 1.82 -1.19 8.11
C ALA A 31 1.94 -2.02 6.82
N VAL A 32 3.08 -2.68 6.58
CA VAL A 32 3.28 -3.51 5.39
C VAL A 32 2.31 -4.71 5.45
N PRO A 33 1.42 -4.89 4.45
CA PRO A 33 0.49 -5.99 4.44
C PRO A 33 1.20 -7.33 4.19
N HIS A 34 0.73 -8.39 4.84
CA HIS A 34 1.11 -9.74 4.50
C HIS A 34 0.40 -10.15 3.21
N ILE A 35 1.16 -10.23 2.11
CA ILE A 35 0.64 -10.66 0.82
C ILE A 35 0.64 -12.18 0.76
N ASP A 36 -0.54 -12.76 0.55
CA ASP A 36 -0.71 -14.17 0.21
C ASP A 36 -0.45 -14.32 -1.31
N PRO A 37 0.60 -15.04 -1.73
CA PRO A 37 0.97 -15.15 -3.15
C PRO A 37 -0.08 -15.90 -3.97
N ASP A 38 -0.93 -16.72 -3.34
CA ASP A 38 -1.97 -17.49 -4.02
C ASP A 38 -3.28 -16.67 -4.19
N LYS A 39 -3.35 -15.49 -3.58
CA LYS A 39 -4.49 -14.58 -3.70
C LYS A 39 -4.19 -13.42 -4.66
N PRO A 40 -5.10 -13.11 -5.61
CA PRO A 40 -4.95 -11.93 -6.46
C PRO A 40 -4.88 -10.64 -5.63
N LEU A 41 -3.88 -9.80 -5.91
CA LEU A 41 -3.67 -8.52 -5.21
C LEU A 41 -4.80 -7.52 -5.42
N LEU A 42 -5.52 -7.64 -6.55
CA LEU A 42 -6.70 -6.87 -6.87
C LEU A 42 -7.81 -7.85 -7.25
N ALA A 43 -8.95 -7.76 -6.56
CA ALA A 43 -10.16 -8.36 -7.09
C ALA A 43 -10.55 -7.59 -8.37
N PRO A 44 -11.03 -8.26 -9.43
CA PRO A 44 -11.57 -7.55 -10.57
C PRO A 44 -12.67 -6.61 -10.07
N SER A 45 -12.49 -5.31 -10.27
CA SER A 45 -13.54 -4.33 -10.07
C SER A 45 -14.74 -4.83 -10.86
N LYS A 46 -15.88 -5.03 -10.20
CA LYS A 46 -17.13 -5.37 -10.87
C LYS A 46 -17.43 -4.21 -11.80
N MET A 47 -16.98 -4.32 -13.05
CA MET A 47 -17.18 -3.30 -14.08
C MET A 47 -18.66 -2.98 -14.08
N ALA A 48 -18.97 -1.70 -13.91
CA ALA A 48 -20.30 -1.17 -14.11
C ALA A 48 -20.79 -1.68 -15.46
N THR A 49 -21.79 -2.56 -15.42
CA THR A 49 -22.62 -2.86 -16.58
C THR A 49 -23.06 -1.52 -17.15
N PRO A 50 -22.81 -1.21 -18.43
CA PRO A 50 -23.53 -0.13 -19.09
C PRO A 50 -25.01 -0.52 -19.03
N GLN A 51 -25.78 0.17 -18.19
CA GLN A 51 -27.23 0.06 -18.18
C GLN A 51 -27.70 0.62 -19.52
N ALA A 52 -28.04 -0.28 -20.43
CA ALA A 52 -28.61 0.05 -21.73
C ALA A 52 -30.05 0.49 -21.51
N ASP A 53 -30.28 1.78 -21.29
CA ASP A 53 -31.62 2.35 -21.26
C ASP A 53 -32.10 2.58 -22.69
N GLY A 54 -32.52 1.48 -23.32
CA GLY A 54 -33.41 1.51 -24.47
C GLY A 54 -34.84 1.28 -24.00
N VAL A 55 -35.58 2.36 -23.74
CA VAL A 55 -37.04 2.37 -23.92
C VAL A 55 -37.46 3.73 -24.47
N ALA A 56 -38.11 3.66 -25.61
CA ALA A 56 -38.72 4.75 -26.34
C ALA A 56 -39.76 5.50 -25.52
N ASN A 57 -39.85 6.81 -25.75
CA ASN A 57 -41.10 7.58 -25.80
C ASN A 57 -40.92 8.78 -26.72
#